data_AF-C0FU38-F1
#
_entry.id   AF-C0FU38-F1
#
_cell.length_a   1.000
_cell.length_b   1.000
_cell.length_c   1.000
_cell.angle_alpha   90.00
_cell.angle_beta   90.00
_cell.angle_gamma   90.00
#
_symmetry.space_group_name_H-M   'P 1'
#
loop_
_entity.id
_entity.type
_entity.pdbx_description
1 polymer ?
#
loop_
_entity_poly.entity_id
_entity_poly.type
_entity_poly.pdbx_seq_one_letter_code
_entity_poly.pdbx_strand_id
1 'polypeptide(L)'
;MRKNIAYLPQSGIITVGTFQLWNEFQENQTGKMIPETVFPKSRENYMSQSVMIKSNKYGINLVLDPNIPFVELLKDVIEKFKASEKFFKNAELAISFEGRKLSEEEENRIIEAITENTTIQILCIVQNGSEQEAVMKQQIEYYQAVQQQFMNANTGSGDFYRGTLRSGQVIESESSVTIIGDVNPGAKIISQGNIVILGALKGNAHAGSAGDRNCFIFALDMNPIQIQIGDLIAKSPDKEKTRKHLLRREKVQTAESQIAVARDGNIYIEPVTKDILNRM
;
A
#
# COMPACT_ATOMS: atom_id res chain seq x y z
N MET A 1 -24.74 27.25 27.88
CA MET A 1 -24.38 28.68 27.81
C MET A 1 -23.41 28.88 26.65
N ARG A 2 -23.64 29.90 25.82
CA ARG A 2 -22.80 30.29 24.67
C ARG A 2 -21.51 30.98 25.16
N LYS A 3 -20.38 30.79 24.46
CA LYS A 3 -19.69 31.78 23.59
C LYS A 3 -18.18 31.49 23.43
N ASN A 4 -17.75 31.45 22.17
CA ASN A 4 -16.38 31.76 21.70
C ASN A 4 -15.92 33.14 22.19
N ILE A 5 -14.62 33.31 22.48
CA ILE A 5 -13.85 34.54 22.22
C ILE A 5 -12.37 34.18 21.90
N ALA A 6 -11.88 34.67 20.76
CA ALA A 6 -10.47 34.78 20.33
C ALA A 6 -9.89 36.17 20.73
N TYR A 7 -8.57 36.45 20.80
CA TYR A 7 -7.72 36.80 19.64
C TYR A 7 -6.26 37.24 19.99
N LEU A 8 -5.29 36.88 19.11
CA LEU A 8 -4.15 37.61 18.44
C LEU A 8 -3.03 38.35 19.26
N PRO A 9 -1.90 38.81 18.64
CA PRO A 9 -0.84 38.07 17.90
C PRO A 9 0.61 38.59 18.22
N GLN A 10 1.67 37.95 17.72
CA GLN A 10 2.91 38.67 17.31
C GLN A 10 3.56 38.02 16.06
N SER A 11 3.35 38.70 14.92
CA SER A 11 4.27 38.95 13.78
C SER A 11 5.16 37.84 13.18
N GLY A 12 5.02 37.64 11.86
CA GLY A 12 6.07 37.11 10.98
C GLY A 12 5.57 36.56 9.63
N ILE A 13 5.48 37.43 8.61
CA ILE A 13 5.06 37.14 7.22
C ILE A 13 6.24 36.63 6.38
N ILE A 14 6.04 35.60 5.55
CA ILE A 14 6.61 35.52 4.18
C ILE A 14 5.57 34.85 3.26
N THR A 15 5.27 35.53 2.15
CA THR A 15 4.36 35.17 1.07
C THR A 15 5.16 34.93 -0.21
N VAL A 16 4.82 33.90 -1.01
CA VAL A 16 4.78 33.89 -2.49
C VAL A 16 3.97 32.64 -2.88
N GLY A 17 2.99 32.58 -3.78
CA GLY A 17 2.41 33.49 -4.76
C GLY A 17 1.82 32.61 -5.86
N THR A 18 0.49 32.48 -5.92
CA THR A 18 -0.27 31.84 -7.01
C THR A 18 -0.42 32.81 -8.17
N PHE A 19 -0.18 32.38 -9.42
CA PHE A 19 -0.70 33.09 -10.59
C PHE A 19 -1.00 32.12 -11.76
N GLN A 20 -2.27 32.10 -12.12
CA GLN A 20 -2.85 31.57 -13.36
C GLN A 20 -3.54 32.76 -14.05
N LEU A 21 -3.79 32.66 -15.37
CA LEU A 21 -4.42 33.64 -16.31
C LEU A 21 -3.40 34.55 -17.04
N TRP A 22 -3.43 34.80 -18.35
CA TRP A 22 -4.53 34.90 -19.33
C TRP A 22 -4.01 34.80 -20.80
N ASN A 23 -4.94 34.59 -21.74
CA ASN A 23 -4.78 34.65 -23.20
C ASN A 23 -5.15 36.04 -23.76
N GLU A 24 -4.69 36.30 -25.00
CA GLU A 24 -5.16 37.29 -26.03
C GLU A 24 -4.94 38.81 -25.82
N PHE A 25 -4.19 39.46 -26.72
CA PHE A 25 -4.71 40.41 -27.76
C PHE A 25 -3.60 41.05 -28.65
N GLN A 26 -3.75 40.86 -29.98
CA GLN A 26 -3.56 41.74 -31.16
C GLN A 26 -2.24 42.48 -31.57
N GLU A 27 -1.80 42.13 -32.79
CA GLU A 27 -1.44 42.91 -34.00
C GLU A 27 -0.67 44.27 -34.01
N ASN A 28 0.36 44.26 -34.88
CA ASN A 28 0.70 45.21 -35.99
C ASN A 28 1.83 46.27 -35.89
N GLN A 29 2.84 46.03 -36.75
CA GLN A 29 3.61 46.90 -37.67
C GLN A 29 4.55 48.01 -37.18
N THR A 30 5.85 47.93 -37.57
CA THR A 30 6.46 48.66 -38.73
C THR A 30 8.00 48.57 -38.77
N GLY A 31 8.61 48.34 -39.95
CA GLY A 31 9.90 48.95 -40.35
C GLY A 31 11.14 48.08 -40.69
N LYS A 32 11.25 47.58 -41.95
CA LYS A 32 12.38 47.65 -42.95
C LYS A 32 13.88 47.50 -42.50
N MET A 33 14.86 46.82 -43.14
CA MET A 33 15.10 46.15 -44.45
C MET A 33 16.35 45.20 -44.41
N ILE A 34 16.21 43.98 -44.98
CA ILE A 34 17.06 43.02 -45.77
C ILE A 34 18.50 43.38 -46.28
N PRO A 35 19.35 42.42 -46.79
CA PRO A 35 19.24 40.94 -46.87
C PRO A 35 20.53 40.11 -46.61
N GLU A 36 20.39 38.79 -46.37
CA GLU A 36 21.28 37.82 -47.01
C GLU A 36 20.54 36.49 -47.28
N THR A 37 20.58 36.08 -48.54
CA THR A 37 19.89 34.95 -49.15
C THR A 37 20.52 33.62 -48.74
N VAL A 38 19.79 32.74 -48.07
CA VAL A 38 20.09 31.30 -48.05
C VAL A 38 18.80 30.50 -48.20
N PHE A 39 18.80 29.62 -49.20
CA PHE A 39 17.77 28.66 -49.60
C PHE A 39 17.00 28.03 -48.42
N PRO A 40 15.69 27.73 -48.57
CA PRO A 40 14.94 27.08 -47.51
C PRO A 40 15.48 25.67 -47.28
N LYS A 41 16.24 25.47 -46.19
CA LYS A 41 16.43 24.14 -45.62
C LYS A 41 15.05 23.66 -45.17
N SER A 42 14.66 22.56 -45.79
CA SER A 42 13.50 21.74 -45.47
C SER A 42 13.30 21.60 -43.97
N ARG A 43 12.02 21.65 -43.57
CA ARG A 43 11.53 21.26 -42.25
C ARG A 43 11.97 19.82 -41.97
N GLU A 44 12.93 19.65 -41.09
CA GLU A 44 13.29 18.34 -40.55
C GLU A 44 13.64 18.50 -39.08
N ASN A 45 12.61 18.35 -38.24
CA ASN A 45 12.72 18.15 -36.81
C ASN A 45 11.38 17.60 -36.30
N TYR A 46 11.12 16.33 -36.60
CA TYR A 46 10.27 15.50 -35.78
C TYR A 46 11.18 14.46 -35.13
N MET A 47 11.27 14.47 -33.80
CA MET A 47 11.89 13.39 -33.04
C MET A 47 11.14 12.08 -33.31
N SER A 48 11.62 11.27 -34.24
CA SER A 48 11.19 9.90 -34.44
C SER A 48 11.92 9.02 -33.42
N GLN A 49 11.31 8.78 -32.26
CA GLN A 49 11.84 7.77 -31.33
C GLN A 49 11.70 6.40 -31.99
N SER A 50 12.83 5.77 -32.31
CA SER A 50 12.95 4.44 -32.91
C SER A 50 12.40 3.31 -32.03
N VAL A 51 12.43 3.52 -30.71
CA VAL A 51 11.96 2.59 -29.68
C VAL A 51 11.15 3.34 -28.62
N MET A 52 9.96 2.82 -28.33
CA MET A 52 9.08 3.34 -27.28
C MET A 52 8.63 2.23 -26.34
N ILE A 53 8.74 2.47 -25.04
CA ILE A 53 8.29 1.58 -23.98
C ILE A 53 6.92 2.06 -23.50
N LYS A 54 5.87 1.25 -23.70
CA LYS A 54 4.53 1.52 -23.18
C LYS A 54 4.20 0.50 -22.09
N SER A 55 4.12 0.94 -20.84
CA SER A 55 3.65 0.08 -19.74
C SER A 55 2.14 -0.15 -19.85
N ASN A 56 1.68 -1.35 -19.54
CA ASN A 56 0.26 -1.69 -19.44
C ASN A 56 0.00 -2.58 -18.22
N LYS A 57 -1.29 -2.89 -17.96
CA LYS A 57 -1.74 -3.70 -16.81
C LYS A 57 -1.12 -5.10 -16.76
N TYR A 58 -0.63 -5.63 -17.88
CA TYR A 58 -0.17 -7.00 -18.04
C TYR A 58 1.35 -7.10 -18.28
N GLY A 59 2.07 -5.98 -18.40
CA GLY A 59 3.50 -5.96 -18.69
C GLY A 59 3.96 -4.71 -19.46
N ILE A 60 4.88 -4.90 -20.40
CA ILE A 60 5.41 -3.85 -21.27
C ILE A 60 5.10 -4.17 -22.73
N ASN A 61 4.56 -3.19 -23.45
CA ASN A 61 4.50 -3.21 -24.90
C ASN A 61 5.65 -2.37 -25.47
N LEU A 62 6.54 -3.01 -26.22
CA LEU A 62 7.69 -2.41 -26.88
C LEU A 62 7.35 -2.08 -28.33
N VAL A 63 7.21 -0.80 -28.61
CA VAL A 63 6.92 -0.31 -29.97
C VAL A 63 8.23 -0.02 -30.69
N LEU A 64 8.39 -0.64 -31.86
CA LEU A 64 9.62 -0.65 -32.64
C LEU A 64 9.38 -0.05 -34.03
N ASP A 65 10.31 0.79 -34.49
CA ASP A 65 10.25 1.34 -35.85
C ASP A 65 10.52 0.24 -36.90
N PRO A 66 9.65 0.04 -37.91
CA PRO A 66 9.84 -0.97 -38.95
C PRO A 66 10.93 -0.61 -39.97
N ASN A 67 11.34 0.66 -40.08
CA ASN A 67 12.19 1.15 -41.16
C ASN A 67 13.70 1.10 -40.84
N ILE A 68 14.05 0.90 -39.56
CA ILE A 68 15.44 0.93 -39.10
C ILE A 68 16.06 -0.48 -39.22
N PRO A 69 17.34 -0.64 -39.59
CA PRO A 69 18.00 -1.94 -39.54
C PRO A 69 17.94 -2.56 -38.13
N PHE A 70 17.68 -3.87 -38.03
CA PHE A 70 17.52 -4.57 -36.73
C PHE A 70 18.72 -4.36 -35.79
N VAL A 71 19.94 -4.31 -36.34
CA VAL A 71 21.17 -4.10 -35.56
C VAL A 71 21.19 -2.72 -34.88
N GLU A 72 20.67 -1.69 -35.55
CA GLU A 72 20.58 -0.35 -34.99
C GLU A 72 19.44 -0.28 -33.97
N LEU A 73 18.28 -0.86 -34.33
CA LEU A 73 17.13 -0.97 -33.43
C LEU A 73 17.49 -1.65 -32.10
N LEU A 74 18.29 -2.72 -32.13
CA LEU A 74 18.70 -3.45 -30.92
C LEU A 74 19.54 -2.57 -29.98
N LYS A 75 20.38 -1.68 -30.52
CA LYS A 75 21.15 -0.72 -29.71
C LYS A 75 20.22 0.26 -29.02
N ASP A 76 19.25 0.80 -29.77
CA ASP A 76 18.27 1.74 -29.24
C ASP A 76 17.41 1.11 -28.13
N VAL A 77 17.05 -0.17 -28.26
CA VAL A 77 16.36 -0.93 -27.20
C VAL A 77 17.21 -0.97 -25.94
N ILE A 78 18.48 -1.37 -26.03
CA ILE A 78 19.39 -1.45 -24.88
C ILE A 78 19.51 -0.08 -24.19
N GLU A 79 19.75 0.98 -24.96
CA GLU A 79 19.87 2.34 -24.42
C GLU A 79 18.59 2.79 -23.70
N LYS A 80 17.43 2.48 -24.27
CA LYS A 80 16.14 2.84 -23.68
C LYS A 80 15.87 2.14 -22.35
N PHE A 81 16.18 0.85 -22.27
CA PHE A 81 16.00 0.07 -21.05
C PHE A 81 17.03 0.43 -19.98
N LYS A 82 18.29 0.73 -20.34
CA LYS A 82 19.29 1.28 -19.40
C LYS A 82 18.87 2.64 -18.85
N ALA A 83 18.40 3.54 -19.70
CA ALA A 83 17.90 4.85 -19.26
C ALA A 83 16.69 4.72 -18.30
N SER A 84 15.92 3.64 -18.44
CA SER A 84 14.74 3.34 -17.63
C SER A 84 15.02 2.38 -16.47
N GLU A 85 16.28 2.01 -16.21
CA GLU A 85 16.65 0.98 -15.22
C GLU A 85 16.15 1.30 -13.81
N LYS A 86 16.19 2.58 -13.40
CA LYS A 86 15.67 3.03 -12.10
C LYS A 86 14.18 2.72 -11.91
N PHE A 87 13.42 2.63 -13.00
CA PHE A 87 11.99 2.36 -12.99
C PHE A 87 11.69 0.86 -12.98
N PHE A 88 12.56 0.03 -13.56
CA PHE A 88 12.34 -1.41 -13.74
C PHE A 88 13.27 -2.31 -12.90
N LYS A 89 13.82 -1.79 -11.80
CA LYS A 89 14.76 -2.53 -10.96
C LYS A 89 14.13 -3.82 -10.42
N ASN A 90 14.73 -4.96 -10.73
CA ASN A 90 14.26 -6.30 -10.38
C ASN A 90 12.81 -6.61 -10.82
N ALA A 91 12.33 -5.98 -11.90
CA ALA A 91 10.98 -6.21 -12.39
C ALA A 91 10.86 -7.57 -13.11
N GLU A 92 9.83 -8.34 -12.78
CA GLU A 92 9.38 -9.52 -13.52
C GLU A 92 8.24 -9.11 -14.47
N LEU A 93 8.47 -9.18 -15.77
CA LEU A 93 7.59 -8.55 -16.75
C LEU A 93 7.27 -9.50 -17.91
N ALA A 94 6.02 -9.46 -18.37
CA ALA A 94 5.68 -9.94 -19.71
C ALA A 94 5.95 -8.85 -20.74
N ILE A 95 6.43 -9.21 -21.93
CA ILE A 95 6.72 -8.27 -23.01
C ILE A 95 5.88 -8.58 -24.25
N SER A 96 5.37 -7.55 -24.93
CA SER A 96 4.80 -7.67 -26.27
C SER A 96 5.49 -6.69 -27.22
N PHE A 97 5.45 -7.00 -28.52
CA PHE A 97 6.06 -6.19 -29.57
C PHE A 97 5.00 -5.59 -30.49
N GLU A 98 5.19 -4.33 -30.88
CA GLU A 98 4.30 -3.59 -31.78
C GLU A 98 5.12 -2.76 -32.78
N GLY A 99 4.54 -2.41 -33.93
CA GLY A 99 5.17 -1.50 -34.92
C GLY A 99 6.09 -2.18 -35.92
N ARG A 100 6.69 -3.33 -35.56
CA ARG A 100 7.56 -4.12 -36.44
C ARG A 100 7.23 -5.61 -36.37
N LYS A 101 7.23 -6.29 -37.52
CA LYS A 101 7.19 -7.76 -37.57
C LYS A 101 8.58 -8.29 -37.27
N LEU A 102 8.68 -9.19 -36.29
CA LEU A 102 9.92 -9.81 -35.86
C LEU A 102 9.87 -11.32 -36.15
N SER A 103 11.03 -11.92 -36.44
CA SER A 103 11.19 -13.37 -36.35
C SER A 103 11.41 -13.80 -34.90
N GLU A 104 11.22 -15.08 -34.59
CA GLU A 104 11.54 -15.64 -33.27
C GLU A 104 13.02 -15.39 -32.89
N GLU A 105 13.93 -15.43 -33.86
CA GLU A 105 15.35 -15.11 -33.65
C GLU A 105 15.56 -13.65 -33.26
N GLU A 106 14.84 -12.72 -33.91
CA GLU A 106 14.91 -11.29 -33.58
C GLU A 106 14.30 -11.00 -32.20
N GLU A 107 13.18 -11.65 -31.84
CA GLU A 107 12.55 -11.54 -30.52
C GLU A 107 13.50 -12.03 -29.42
N ASN A 108 14.08 -13.22 -29.58
CA ASN A 108 15.03 -13.79 -28.62
C ASN A 108 16.25 -12.88 -28.42
N ARG A 109 16.80 -12.32 -29.51
CA ARG A 109 17.92 -11.37 -29.42
C ARG A 109 17.57 -10.09 -28.67
N ILE A 110 16.35 -9.59 -28.81
CA ILE A 110 15.88 -8.44 -28.03
C ILE A 110 15.79 -8.79 -26.54
N ILE A 111 15.26 -9.97 -26.21
CA ILE A 111 15.11 -10.44 -24.83
C ILE A 111 16.47 -10.65 -24.15
N GLU A 112 17.38 -11.33 -24.84
CA GLU A 112 18.77 -11.52 -24.39
C GLU A 112 19.43 -10.16 -24.15
N ALA A 113 19.31 -9.23 -25.11
CA ALA A 113 19.89 -7.90 -24.98
C ALA A 113 19.35 -7.13 -23.76
N ILE A 114 18.04 -7.21 -23.47
CA ILE A 114 17.45 -6.57 -22.27
C ILE A 114 17.96 -7.24 -21.00
N THR A 115 17.96 -8.57 -20.94
CA THR A 115 18.28 -9.35 -19.75
C THR A 115 19.76 -9.30 -19.39
N GLU A 116 20.66 -9.26 -20.38
CA GLU A 116 22.11 -9.14 -20.16
C GLU A 116 22.53 -7.74 -19.71
N ASN A 117 21.76 -6.72 -20.10
CA ASN A 117 22.13 -5.32 -19.88
C ASN A 117 21.36 -4.66 -18.72
N THR A 118 20.41 -5.36 -18.10
CA THR A 118 19.57 -4.82 -17.01
C THR A 118 19.23 -5.91 -15.98
N THR A 119 18.68 -5.51 -14.83
CA THR A 119 18.18 -6.46 -13.82
C THR A 119 16.77 -7.00 -14.11
N ILE A 120 16.22 -6.75 -15.29
CA ILE A 120 14.85 -7.11 -15.65
C ILE A 120 14.79 -8.60 -16.00
N GLN A 121 13.76 -9.27 -15.51
CA GLN A 121 13.44 -10.64 -15.92
C GLN A 121 12.20 -10.64 -16.80
N ILE A 122 12.36 -11.13 -18.03
CA ILE A 122 11.25 -11.29 -18.98
C ILE A 122 10.66 -12.69 -18.78
N LEU A 123 9.44 -12.76 -18.25
CA LEU A 123 8.77 -14.03 -17.93
C LEU A 123 8.22 -14.73 -19.17
N CYS A 124 7.65 -13.95 -20.10
CA CYS A 124 7.09 -14.47 -21.36
C CYS A 124 6.92 -13.38 -22.42
N ILE A 125 6.85 -13.80 -23.68
CA ILE A 125 6.43 -12.97 -24.81
C ILE A 125 4.92 -13.15 -24.99
N VAL A 126 4.19 -12.06 -25.03
CA VAL A 126 2.75 -12.05 -25.31
C VAL A 126 2.55 -11.59 -26.75
N GLN A 127 2.15 -12.51 -27.63
CA GLN A 127 1.75 -12.16 -28.98
C GLN A 127 0.42 -11.42 -28.97
N ASN A 128 0.42 -10.18 -29.43
CA ASN A 128 -0.78 -9.36 -29.56
C ASN A 128 -1.78 -10.02 -30.52
N GLY A 129 -3.03 -10.18 -30.10
CA GLY A 129 -4.13 -10.78 -30.87
C GLY A 129 -4.21 -12.30 -30.80
N SER A 130 -3.38 -12.96 -29.97
CA SER A 130 -3.40 -14.43 -29.82
C SER A 130 -4.45 -14.90 -28.81
N GLU A 131 -4.90 -16.16 -28.93
CA GLU A 131 -5.73 -16.82 -27.90
C GLU A 131 -5.02 -16.82 -26.53
N GLN A 132 -3.68 -16.88 -26.52
CA GLN A 132 -2.84 -16.83 -25.32
C GLN A 132 -2.94 -15.47 -24.61
N GLU A 133 -3.03 -14.35 -25.35
CA GLU A 133 -3.28 -13.04 -24.76
C GLU A 133 -4.65 -12.97 -24.07
N ALA A 134 -5.69 -13.53 -24.71
CA ALA A 134 -7.03 -13.56 -24.14
C ALA A 134 -7.10 -14.40 -22.86
N VAL A 135 -6.47 -15.59 -22.86
CA VAL A 135 -6.39 -16.47 -21.69
C VAL A 135 -5.59 -15.82 -20.56
N MET A 136 -4.45 -15.21 -20.85
CA MET A 136 -3.61 -14.49 -19.88
C MET A 136 -4.38 -13.31 -19.24
N LYS A 137 -5.06 -12.50 -20.06
CA LYS A 137 -5.90 -11.38 -19.58
C LYS A 137 -7.03 -11.87 -18.70
N GLN A 138 -7.77 -12.90 -19.14
CA GLN A 138 -8.87 -13.48 -18.38
C GLN A 138 -8.39 -14.07 -17.06
N GLN A 139 -7.24 -14.74 -17.04
CA GLN A 139 -6.67 -15.32 -15.84
C GLN A 139 -6.20 -14.23 -14.87
N ILE A 140 -5.49 -13.20 -15.33
CA ILE A 140 -5.08 -12.06 -14.48
C ILE A 140 -6.30 -11.31 -13.94
N GLU A 141 -7.31 -11.06 -14.76
CA GLU A 141 -8.55 -10.41 -14.32
C GLU A 141 -9.33 -11.27 -13.32
N TYR A 142 -9.39 -12.59 -13.53
CA TYR A 142 -9.98 -13.50 -12.57
C TYR A 142 -9.22 -13.48 -11.24
N TYR A 143 -7.89 -13.63 -11.26
CA TYR A 143 -7.06 -13.55 -10.05
C TYR A 143 -7.23 -12.21 -9.34
N GLN A 144 -7.27 -11.10 -10.07
CA GLN A 144 -7.47 -9.77 -9.50
C GLN A 144 -8.89 -9.56 -9.00
N ALA A 145 -9.92 -10.07 -9.67
CA ALA A 145 -11.30 -9.99 -9.21
C ALA A 145 -11.50 -10.84 -7.95
N VAL A 146 -10.89 -12.02 -7.89
CA VAL A 146 -10.85 -12.87 -6.71
C VAL A 146 -10.11 -12.15 -5.58
N GLN A 147 -8.93 -11.58 -5.83
CA GLN A 147 -8.19 -10.80 -4.83
C GLN A 147 -8.98 -9.57 -4.38
N GLN A 148 -9.63 -8.83 -5.28
CA GLN A 148 -10.48 -7.69 -4.96
C GLN A 148 -11.71 -8.10 -4.17
N GLN A 149 -12.29 -9.29 -4.40
CA GLN A 149 -13.35 -9.83 -3.55
C GLN A 149 -12.83 -10.14 -2.15
N PHE A 150 -11.61 -10.68 -2.03
CA PHE A 150 -10.95 -10.88 -0.73
C PHE A 150 -10.52 -9.56 -0.05
N MET A 151 -10.16 -8.52 -0.81
CA MET A 151 -9.80 -7.19 -0.29
C MET A 151 -11.03 -6.35 0.07
N ASN A 152 -12.13 -6.45 -0.69
CA ASN A 152 -13.38 -5.74 -0.39
C ASN A 152 -14.19 -6.43 0.72
N ALA A 153 -13.93 -7.72 0.98
CA ALA A 153 -14.38 -8.42 2.19
C ALA A 153 -13.46 -8.17 3.40
N ASN A 154 -12.24 -7.66 3.20
CA ASN A 154 -11.29 -7.32 4.26
C ASN A 154 -10.76 -5.89 4.09
N THR A 155 -11.44 -4.93 4.72
CA THR A 155 -10.86 -3.64 5.13
C THR A 155 -9.76 -3.83 6.22
N GLY A 156 -8.99 -4.91 6.16
CA GLY A 156 -8.05 -5.29 7.20
C GLY A 156 -7.14 -6.43 6.76
N SER A 157 -6.08 -6.12 6.01
CA SER A 157 -4.89 -6.98 6.03
C SER A 157 -4.37 -6.98 7.46
N GLY A 158 -4.68 -8.02 8.22
CA GLY A 158 -4.28 -8.09 9.62
C GLY A 158 -2.75 -8.12 9.76
N ASP A 159 -2.16 -7.17 10.48
CA ASP A 159 -0.73 -7.17 10.74
C ASP A 159 -0.37 -8.30 11.70
N PHE A 160 0.67 -9.08 11.39
CA PHE A 160 1.15 -10.14 12.28
C PHE A 160 2.45 -9.72 12.96
N TYR A 161 2.46 -9.79 14.29
CA TYR A 161 3.68 -9.63 15.08
C TYR A 161 4.01 -10.94 15.78
N ARG A 162 5.22 -11.46 15.58
CA ARG A 162 5.71 -12.67 16.26
C ARG A 162 6.72 -12.29 17.33
N GLY A 163 6.36 -12.53 18.59
CA GLY A 163 7.21 -12.24 19.74
C GLY A 163 6.44 -11.66 20.92
N THR A 164 7.12 -11.58 22.06
CA THR A 164 6.58 -10.97 23.28
C THR A 164 6.85 -9.47 23.28
N LEU A 165 5.81 -8.66 23.44
CA LEU A 165 5.94 -7.23 23.71
C LEU A 165 6.36 -7.00 25.17
N ARG A 166 7.42 -6.24 25.34
CA ARG A 166 8.04 -5.88 26.62
C ARG A 166 7.75 -4.43 26.98
N SER A 167 7.99 -4.08 28.24
CA SER A 167 7.77 -2.73 28.76
C SER A 167 8.39 -1.66 27.85
N GLY A 168 7.62 -0.62 27.52
CA GLY A 168 8.03 0.48 26.65
C GLY A 168 7.81 0.22 25.15
N GLN A 169 7.51 -1.00 24.73
CA GLN A 169 7.21 -1.29 23.32
C GLN A 169 5.76 -0.93 22.98
N VAL A 170 5.59 -0.29 21.83
CA VAL A 170 4.29 0.10 21.28
C VAL A 170 4.17 -0.44 19.86
N ILE A 171 3.07 -1.12 19.57
CA ILE A 171 2.65 -1.46 18.22
C ILE A 171 1.48 -0.54 17.85
N GLU A 172 1.57 0.11 16.70
CA GLU A 172 0.49 0.90 16.10
C GLU A 172 0.21 0.34 14.70
N SER A 173 -1.07 0.09 14.40
CA SER A 173 -1.50 -0.43 13.10
C SER A 173 -2.79 0.25 12.62
N GLU A 174 -2.85 0.53 11.32
CA GLU A 174 -4.04 1.05 10.64
C GLU A 174 -5.05 -0.07 10.30
N SER A 175 -4.67 -1.33 10.50
CA SER A 175 -5.53 -2.50 10.30
C SER A 175 -5.69 -3.29 11.60
N SER A 176 -6.43 -4.41 11.54
CA SER A 176 -6.48 -5.35 12.67
C SER A 176 -5.08 -5.95 12.92
N VAL A 177 -4.76 -6.33 14.15
CA VAL A 177 -3.42 -6.88 14.47
C VAL A 177 -3.53 -8.20 15.23
N THR A 178 -2.69 -9.16 14.82
CA THR A 178 -2.52 -10.44 15.51
C THR A 178 -1.13 -10.54 16.13
N ILE A 179 -1.08 -10.72 17.45
CA ILE A 179 0.14 -10.92 18.22
C ILE A 179 0.31 -12.40 18.51
N ILE A 180 1.43 -12.98 18.07
CA ILE A 180 1.85 -14.34 18.39
C ILE A 180 2.86 -14.26 19.53
N GLY A 181 2.35 -14.11 20.75
CA GLY A 181 3.14 -13.95 21.96
C GLY A 181 2.41 -13.14 23.05
N ASP A 182 3.12 -12.89 24.14
CA ASP A 182 2.59 -12.15 25.29
C ASP A 182 2.73 -10.64 25.13
N VAL A 183 1.85 -9.90 25.80
CA VAL A 183 1.90 -8.44 25.93
C VAL A 183 2.11 -8.10 27.39
N ASN A 184 3.35 -7.80 27.78
CA ASN A 184 3.71 -7.59 29.18
C ASN A 184 3.29 -6.21 29.73
N PRO A 185 3.27 -6.04 31.06
CA PRO A 185 3.09 -4.73 31.67
C PRO A 185 4.03 -3.68 31.08
N GLY A 186 3.50 -2.48 30.83
CA GLY A 186 4.23 -1.38 30.20
C GLY A 186 4.32 -1.46 28.67
N ALA A 187 3.87 -2.55 28.03
CA ALA A 187 3.68 -2.60 26.58
C ALA A 187 2.29 -2.06 26.17
N LYS A 188 2.16 -1.63 24.91
CA LYS A 188 0.90 -1.12 24.35
C LYS A 188 0.68 -1.59 22.92
N ILE A 189 -0.57 -1.90 22.59
CA ILE A 189 -1.03 -2.15 21.21
C ILE A 189 -2.13 -1.14 20.90
N ILE A 190 -2.04 -0.51 19.73
CA ILE A 190 -3.04 0.41 19.19
C ILE A 190 -3.36 -0.06 17.78
N SER A 191 -4.63 -0.32 17.50
CA SER A 191 -5.11 -0.78 16.20
C SER A 191 -6.38 -0.02 15.84
N GLN A 192 -6.47 0.42 14.58
CA GLN A 192 -7.73 0.96 14.05
C GLN A 192 -8.79 -0.14 13.84
N GLY A 193 -8.38 -1.41 13.84
CA GLY A 193 -9.25 -2.59 13.76
C GLY A 193 -9.25 -3.44 15.05
N ASN A 194 -9.44 -4.74 14.88
CA ASN A 194 -9.47 -5.72 15.96
C ASN A 194 -8.06 -6.07 16.46
N ILE A 195 -7.97 -6.53 17.70
CA ILE A 195 -6.71 -7.04 18.26
C ILE A 195 -6.90 -8.51 18.67
N VAL A 196 -6.03 -9.39 18.19
CA VAL A 196 -5.99 -10.80 18.56
C VAL A 196 -4.63 -11.12 19.19
N ILE A 197 -4.61 -11.63 20.41
CA ILE A 197 -3.39 -11.97 21.13
C ILE A 197 -3.39 -13.47 21.38
N LEU A 198 -2.56 -14.20 20.64
CA LEU A 198 -2.29 -15.61 20.86
C LEU A 198 -1.27 -15.79 21.99
N GLY A 199 -1.63 -15.30 23.17
CA GLY A 199 -0.81 -15.23 24.38
C GLY A 199 -1.52 -14.48 25.50
N ALA A 200 -0.78 -14.04 26.52
CA ALA A 200 -1.32 -13.30 27.64
C ALA A 200 -1.31 -11.77 27.42
N LEU A 201 -2.45 -11.11 27.61
CA LEU A 201 -2.56 -9.65 27.67
C LEU A 201 -2.42 -9.17 29.12
N LYS A 202 -1.24 -8.63 29.46
CA LYS A 202 -0.90 -8.02 30.77
C LYS A 202 -0.64 -6.51 30.68
N GLY A 203 -0.44 -5.99 29.48
CA GLY A 203 -0.20 -4.58 29.18
C GLY A 203 -1.48 -3.83 28.85
N ASN A 204 -1.40 -2.94 27.86
CA ASN A 204 -2.51 -2.12 27.40
C ASN A 204 -2.88 -2.45 25.95
N ALA A 205 -4.17 -2.48 25.63
CA ALA A 205 -4.66 -2.70 24.27
C ALA A 205 -5.74 -1.67 23.91
N HIS A 206 -5.65 -1.08 22.72
CA HIS A 206 -6.62 -0.13 22.17
C HIS A 206 -7.04 -0.56 20.76
N ALA A 207 -8.21 -1.18 20.65
CA ALA A 207 -8.82 -1.56 19.38
C ALA A 207 -9.79 -0.46 18.89
N GLY A 208 -10.02 -0.40 17.59
CA GLY A 208 -10.91 0.60 17.00
C GLY A 208 -10.44 2.04 17.24
N SER A 209 -9.13 2.31 17.23
CA SER A 209 -8.56 3.62 17.61
C SER A 209 -9.05 4.79 16.76
N ALA A 210 -9.58 4.53 15.56
CA ALA A 210 -10.28 5.49 14.71
C ALA A 210 -11.72 5.82 15.16
N GLY A 211 -12.17 5.29 16.30
CA GLY A 211 -13.50 5.51 16.87
C GLY A 211 -14.50 4.37 16.64
N ASP A 212 -14.07 3.24 16.07
CA ASP A 212 -14.95 2.10 15.85
C ASP A 212 -15.18 1.29 17.13
N ARG A 213 -16.41 1.34 17.64
CA ARG A 213 -16.83 0.59 18.83
C ARG A 213 -17.19 -0.87 18.55
N ASN A 214 -17.31 -1.28 17.28
CA ASN A 214 -17.62 -2.67 16.93
C ASN A 214 -16.38 -3.58 16.96
N CYS A 215 -15.19 -3.01 17.17
CA CYS A 215 -13.97 -3.77 17.31
C CYS A 215 -13.95 -4.61 18.60
N PHE A 216 -13.15 -5.68 18.59
CA PHE A 216 -12.94 -6.54 19.75
C PHE A 216 -11.45 -6.75 20.07
N ILE A 217 -11.19 -7.19 21.30
CA ILE A 217 -9.86 -7.61 21.76
C ILE A 217 -9.94 -9.04 22.28
N PHE A 218 -9.21 -9.96 21.67
CA PHE A 218 -9.12 -11.35 22.08
C PHE A 218 -7.76 -11.65 22.72
N ALA A 219 -7.74 -12.45 23.79
CA ALA A 219 -6.50 -13.01 24.34
C ALA A 219 -6.72 -14.42 24.92
N LEU A 220 -5.67 -15.24 24.92
CA LEU A 220 -5.69 -16.56 25.56
C LEU A 220 -5.71 -16.46 27.09
N ASP A 221 -5.12 -15.39 27.64
CA ASP A 221 -5.16 -15.03 29.06
C ASP A 221 -5.33 -13.51 29.17
N MET A 222 -6.42 -13.06 29.81
CA MET A 222 -6.84 -11.65 29.84
C MET A 222 -6.66 -11.06 31.24
N ASN A 223 -5.50 -10.42 31.47
CA ASN A 223 -5.20 -9.71 32.71
C ASN A 223 -4.61 -8.31 32.43
N PRO A 224 -5.29 -7.47 31.61
CA PRO A 224 -4.78 -6.20 31.13
C PRO A 224 -4.61 -5.18 32.26
N ILE A 225 -3.72 -4.22 32.09
CA ILE A 225 -3.76 -2.97 32.90
C ILE A 225 -4.93 -2.11 32.43
N GLN A 226 -5.09 -1.98 31.11
CA GLN A 226 -6.12 -1.18 30.48
C GLN A 226 -6.55 -1.79 29.14
N ILE A 227 -7.85 -1.77 28.89
CA ILE A 227 -8.45 -2.06 27.59
C ILE A 227 -9.20 -0.81 27.11
N GLN A 228 -9.07 -0.53 25.82
CA GLN A 228 -9.82 0.52 25.15
C GLN A 228 -10.42 -0.02 23.84
N ILE A 229 -11.68 0.31 23.58
CA ILE A 229 -12.39 -0.04 22.35
C ILE A 229 -13.09 1.23 21.86
N GLY A 230 -12.67 1.75 20.70
CA GLY A 230 -13.08 3.09 20.28
C GLY A 230 -12.64 4.14 21.30
N ASP A 231 -13.60 4.90 21.78
CA ASP A 231 -13.45 5.91 22.84
C ASP A 231 -13.77 5.39 24.25
N LEU A 232 -14.21 4.12 24.39
CA LEU A 232 -14.50 3.52 25.69
C LEU A 232 -13.23 2.98 26.34
N ILE A 233 -13.07 3.20 27.64
CA ILE A 233 -11.90 2.77 28.42
C ILE A 233 -12.33 1.94 29.63
N ALA A 234 -11.66 0.82 29.84
CA ALA A 234 -11.79 -0.02 31.02
C ALA A 234 -10.41 -0.27 31.63
N LYS A 235 -10.34 -0.24 32.96
CA LYS A 235 -9.15 -0.59 33.73
C LYS A 235 -9.46 -1.78 34.60
N SER A 236 -8.51 -2.70 34.73
CA SER A 236 -8.67 -3.79 35.67
C SER A 236 -8.74 -3.23 37.09
N PRO A 237 -9.65 -3.71 37.94
CA PRO A 237 -9.71 -3.28 39.33
C PRO A 237 -8.39 -3.63 40.03
N ASP A 238 -7.88 -2.69 40.83
CA ASP A 238 -6.70 -2.93 41.65
C ASP A 238 -6.96 -4.14 42.57
N LYS A 239 -6.16 -5.20 42.46
CA LYS A 239 -6.25 -6.35 43.36
C LYS A 239 -5.80 -5.89 44.75
N GLU A 240 -6.75 -5.41 45.57
CA GLU A 240 -6.49 -5.10 46.97
C GLU A 240 -6.13 -6.41 47.70
N LYS A 241 -4.86 -6.57 48.06
CA LYS A 241 -4.33 -7.74 48.77
C LYS A 241 -4.83 -7.74 50.22
N THR A 242 -6.12 -7.95 50.42
CA THR A 242 -6.67 -8.18 51.76
C THR A 242 -6.21 -9.56 52.22
N ARG A 243 -5.47 -9.62 53.34
CA ARG A 243 -4.88 -10.82 53.97
C ARG A 243 -5.85 -12.00 54.19
N LYS A 244 -7.16 -11.84 53.96
CA LYS A 244 -8.17 -12.90 54.03
C LYS A 244 -8.16 -13.88 52.84
N HIS A 245 -7.44 -13.57 51.75
CA HIS A 245 -7.39 -14.45 50.57
C HIS A 245 -6.40 -15.63 50.66
N LEU A 246 -5.56 -15.72 51.70
CA LEU A 246 -4.56 -16.80 51.84
C LEU A 246 -5.16 -18.18 52.15
N LEU A 247 -6.46 -18.29 52.46
CA LEU A 247 -7.12 -19.56 52.81
C LEU A 247 -8.15 -20.05 51.80
N ARG A 248 -8.49 -19.24 50.80
CA ARG A 248 -9.34 -19.72 49.71
C ARG A 248 -8.38 -20.25 48.67
N ARG A 249 -8.22 -21.58 48.59
CA ARG A 249 -7.67 -22.28 47.43
C ARG A 249 -8.15 -21.52 46.20
N GLU A 250 -7.27 -20.74 45.57
CA GLU A 250 -7.57 -20.13 44.29
C GLU A 250 -7.91 -21.31 43.41
N LYS A 251 -9.21 -21.43 43.11
CA LYS A 251 -9.70 -22.40 42.14
C LYS A 251 -8.85 -22.13 40.92
N VAL A 252 -7.98 -23.08 40.56
CA VAL A 252 -7.08 -22.96 39.41
C VAL A 252 -7.93 -22.42 38.28
N GLN A 253 -7.78 -21.13 37.97
CA GLN A 253 -8.49 -20.51 36.87
C GLN A 253 -7.90 -21.21 35.66
N THR A 254 -8.64 -22.18 35.13
CA THR A 254 -8.38 -22.70 33.80
C THR A 254 -8.25 -21.47 32.91
N ALA A 255 -7.09 -21.33 32.26
CA ALA A 255 -6.82 -20.23 31.34
C ALA A 255 -7.79 -20.38 30.17
N GLU A 256 -8.98 -19.81 30.34
CA GLU A 256 -10.02 -19.75 29.33
C GLU A 256 -9.76 -18.49 28.51
N SER A 257 -9.68 -18.64 27.19
CA SER A 257 -9.56 -17.50 26.30
C SER A 257 -10.75 -16.57 26.48
N GLN A 258 -10.48 -15.28 26.55
CA GLN A 258 -11.49 -14.26 26.76
C GLN A 258 -11.51 -13.26 25.61
N ILE A 259 -12.62 -12.57 25.49
CA ILE A 259 -12.83 -11.52 24.51
C ILE A 259 -13.45 -10.31 25.17
N ALA A 260 -12.91 -9.15 24.85
CA ALA A 260 -13.42 -7.85 25.26
C ALA A 260 -14.21 -7.22 24.11
N VAL A 261 -15.44 -6.80 24.39
CA VAL A 261 -16.34 -6.16 23.42
C VAL A 261 -17.02 -4.94 24.05
N ALA A 262 -17.33 -3.93 23.24
CA ALA A 262 -18.12 -2.78 23.68
C ALA A 262 -19.62 -3.04 23.50
N ARG A 263 -20.41 -2.85 24.57
CA ARG A 263 -21.88 -2.91 24.55
C ARG A 263 -22.44 -1.87 25.52
N ASP A 264 -23.54 -1.22 25.16
CA ASP A 264 -24.25 -0.28 26.04
C ASP A 264 -23.34 0.79 26.71
N GLY A 265 -22.32 1.25 26.00
CA GLY A 265 -21.35 2.25 26.51
C GLY A 265 -20.32 1.71 27.50
N ASN A 266 -20.27 0.40 27.73
CA ASN A 266 -19.31 -0.28 28.61
C ASN A 266 -18.50 -1.32 27.84
N ILE A 267 -17.36 -1.75 28.42
CA ILE A 267 -16.57 -2.86 27.89
C ILE A 267 -16.81 -4.08 28.77
N TYR A 268 -17.18 -5.20 28.15
CA TYR A 268 -17.39 -6.48 28.80
C TYR A 268 -16.29 -7.45 28.41
N ILE A 269 -15.75 -8.18 29.40
CA ILE A 269 -14.77 -9.25 29.18
C ILE A 269 -15.44 -10.58 29.53
N GLU A 270 -15.59 -11.45 28.55
CA GLU A 270 -16.34 -12.71 28.68
C GLU A 270 -15.51 -13.89 28.13
N PRO A 271 -15.70 -15.12 28.63
CA PRO A 271 -15.11 -16.31 28.02
C PRO A 271 -15.58 -16.49 26.57
N VAL A 272 -14.67 -16.94 25.71
CA VAL A 272 -14.97 -17.16 24.30
C VAL A 272 -15.83 -18.43 24.17
N THR A 273 -17.06 -18.25 23.72
CA THR A 273 -18.05 -19.32 23.47
C THR A 273 -18.61 -19.23 22.05
N LYS A 274 -19.25 -20.28 21.53
CA LYS A 274 -19.91 -20.20 20.22
C LYS A 274 -20.97 -19.10 20.18
N ASP A 275 -21.71 -18.93 21.27
CA ASP A 275 -22.78 -17.94 21.36
C ASP A 275 -22.25 -16.51 21.29
N ILE A 276 -21.12 -16.23 21.93
CA ILE A 276 -20.54 -14.88 21.89
C ILE A 276 -20.01 -14.53 20.51
N LEU A 277 -19.41 -15.49 19.80
CA LEU A 277 -18.92 -15.31 18.43
C LEU A 277 -20.06 -15.03 17.44
N ASN A 278 -21.24 -15.60 17.67
CA ASN A 278 -22.42 -15.36 16.83
C ASN A 278 -23.12 -14.01 17.11
N ARG A 279 -22.71 -13.30 18.18
CA ARG A 279 -23.33 -12.04 18.63
C ARG A 279 -22.38 -10.83 18.52
N MET A 280 -21.20 -11.03 17.95
CA MET A 280 -20.28 -9.97 17.54
C MET A 280 -20.61 -9.56 16.12
#